data_AF-A0A1H0SYF5-F1
#
_entry.id   AF-A0A1H0SYF5-F1
#
_cell.length_a   1.000
_cell.length_b   1.000
_cell.length_c   1.000
_cell.angle_alpha   90.00
_cell.angle_beta   90.00
_cell.angle_gamma   90.00
#
_symmetry.space_group_name_H-M   'P 1'
#
loop_
_entity.id
_entity.type
_entity.pdbx_description
1 polymer ?
#
loop_
_entity_poly.entity_id
_entity_poly.type
_entity_poly.pdbx_seq_one_letter_code
_entity_poly.pdbx_strand_id
1 'polypeptide(L)'
;MKSLADQLREQLVKPAVNEQKASAEKPSKKLKPKEKEEAAIITAILAYDTAGNKSMVHARFDAKTVRTMNQLKMATGIDVTRLVSFAVKHLFDTCPELKTTIKQFIQNTEL
;
A
#
# COMPACT_ATOMS: atom_id res chain seq x y z
N MET A 1 33.26 8.09 -44.55
CA MET A 1 32.79 7.62 -43.22
C MET A 1 31.28 7.64 -43.24
N LYS A 2 30.59 6.50 -43.10
CA LYS A 2 29.12 6.44 -43.06
C LYS A 2 28.64 6.79 -41.65
N SER A 3 27.61 7.63 -41.54
CA SER A 3 27.10 8.17 -40.27
C SER A 3 26.27 7.13 -39.51
N LEU A 4 26.27 7.17 -38.19
CA LEU A 4 25.40 6.34 -37.33
C LEU A 4 23.91 6.49 -37.68
N ALA A 5 23.53 7.64 -38.23
CA ALA A 5 22.17 7.90 -38.71
C ALA A 5 21.79 7.05 -39.95
N ASP A 6 22.75 6.69 -40.80
CA ASP A 6 22.52 5.79 -41.95
C ASP A 6 22.28 4.35 -41.49
N GLN A 7 22.97 3.90 -40.44
CA GLN A 7 22.79 2.55 -39.87
C GLN A 7 21.38 2.37 -39.28
N LEU A 8 20.82 3.43 -38.68
CA LEU A 8 19.46 3.40 -38.12
C LEU A 8 18.39 3.31 -39.23
N ARG A 9 18.62 3.95 -40.38
CA ARG A 9 17.73 3.84 -41.55
C ARG A 9 17.78 2.47 -42.20
N GLU A 10 18.96 1.86 -42.31
CA GLU A 10 19.08 0.49 -42.84
C GLU A 10 18.38 -0.55 -41.96
N GLN A 11 18.35 -0.37 -40.63
CA GLN A 11 17.63 -1.28 -39.73
C GLN A 11 16.10 -1.13 -39.77
N LEU A 12 15.58 0.06 -40.07
CA LEU A 12 14.14 0.33 -40.11
C LEU A 12 13.49 -0.04 -41.46
N VAL A 13 14.26 -0.21 -42.52
CA VAL A 13 13.76 -0.48 -43.89
C VAL A 13 13.64 -1.99 -44.20
N LYS A 14 14.00 -2.89 -43.28
CA LYS A 14 13.80 -4.34 -43.44
C LYS A 14 12.57 -4.84 -42.65
N PRO A 15 11.38 -4.94 -43.27
CA PRO A 15 10.28 -5.70 -42.70
C PRO A 15 10.53 -7.21 -42.86
N ALA A 16 10.44 -7.89 -41.72
CA ALA A 16 10.32 -9.32 -41.44
C ALA A 16 10.21 -10.33 -42.60
N VAL A 17 11.15 -11.28 -42.63
CA VAL A 17 10.85 -12.71 -42.84
C VAL A 17 11.78 -13.53 -41.94
N ASN A 18 11.26 -14.07 -40.84
CA ASN A 18 11.60 -15.45 -40.48
C ASN A 18 10.49 -16.03 -39.61
N GLU A 19 9.76 -16.95 -40.22
CA GLU A 19 8.80 -17.82 -39.57
C GLU A 19 9.52 -18.81 -38.63
N GLN A 20 8.77 -19.30 -37.66
CA GLN A 20 9.00 -20.56 -36.93
C GLN A 20 10.20 -20.63 -35.99
N LYS A 21 9.94 -20.34 -34.70
CA LYS A 21 10.37 -21.25 -33.63
C LYS A 21 9.22 -21.48 -32.64
N ALA A 22 8.79 -22.74 -32.67
CA ALA A 22 7.88 -23.44 -31.77
C ALA A 22 7.72 -22.80 -30.38
N SER A 23 6.52 -22.31 -30.12
CA SER A 23 5.98 -22.08 -28.78
C SER A 23 5.84 -23.43 -28.07
N ALA A 24 6.85 -23.80 -27.29
CA ALA A 24 6.74 -24.87 -26.32
C ALA A 24 5.64 -24.53 -25.31
N GLU A 25 4.73 -25.48 -25.12
CA GLU A 25 3.56 -25.36 -24.28
C GLU A 25 3.93 -25.11 -22.81
N LYS A 26 3.20 -24.16 -22.25
CA LYS A 26 3.08 -23.83 -20.83
C LYS A 26 2.81 -25.09 -19.99
N PRO A 27 3.42 -25.18 -18.79
CA PRO A 27 2.62 -25.42 -17.61
C PRO A 27 2.56 -24.10 -16.86
N SER A 28 1.66 -23.23 -17.32
CA SER A 28 1.10 -22.16 -16.51
C SER A 28 0.35 -22.89 -15.41
N LYS A 29 1.09 -23.18 -14.33
CA LYS A 29 0.56 -23.56 -13.04
C LYS A 29 -0.46 -22.47 -12.74
N LYS A 30 -1.73 -22.78 -12.96
CA LYS A 30 -2.85 -21.97 -12.53
C LYS A 30 -2.71 -21.90 -11.02
N LEU A 31 -1.97 -20.91 -10.54
CA LEU A 31 -2.17 -20.34 -9.23
C LEU A 31 -3.63 -19.94 -9.29
N LYS A 32 -4.48 -20.81 -8.72
CA LYS A 32 -5.84 -20.45 -8.35
C LYS A 32 -5.74 -19.04 -7.80
N PRO A 33 -6.58 -18.07 -8.24
CA PRO A 33 -6.74 -16.86 -7.46
C PRO A 33 -7.10 -17.38 -6.09
N LYS A 34 -6.14 -17.33 -5.16
CA LYS A 34 -6.45 -17.44 -3.75
C LYS A 34 -7.39 -16.26 -3.61
N GLU A 35 -8.69 -16.53 -3.51
CA GLU A 35 -9.70 -15.52 -3.22
C GLU A 35 -9.05 -14.68 -2.14
N LYS A 36 -8.64 -13.47 -2.53
CA LYS A 36 -8.16 -12.52 -1.57
C LYS A 36 -9.46 -12.27 -0.82
N GLU A 37 -9.62 -12.94 0.33
CA GLU A 37 -10.16 -12.24 1.48
C GLU A 37 -9.33 -10.96 1.52
N GLU A 38 -9.80 -9.93 0.80
CA GLU A 38 -9.33 -8.59 0.98
C GLU A 38 -9.61 -8.36 2.45
N ALA A 39 -8.54 -8.49 3.24
CA ALA A 39 -8.63 -8.61 4.68
C ALA A 39 -9.52 -7.46 5.14
N ALA A 40 -10.63 -7.75 5.81
CA ALA A 40 -11.69 -6.77 6.09
C ALA A 40 -11.15 -5.45 6.68
N ILE A 41 -10.01 -5.53 7.37
CA ILE A 41 -9.24 -4.41 7.89
C ILE A 41 -8.71 -3.45 6.80
N ILE A 42 -8.23 -3.94 5.65
CA ILE A 42 -7.75 -3.12 4.53
C ILE A 42 -8.92 -2.30 3.97
N THR A 43 -10.08 -2.93 3.78
CA THR A 43 -11.30 -2.26 3.34
C THR A 43 -11.77 -1.22 4.36
N ALA A 44 -11.73 -1.56 5.65
CA ALA A 44 -12.08 -0.62 6.73
C ALA A 44 -11.14 0.60 6.77
N ILE A 45 -9.83 0.41 6.56
CA ILE A 45 -8.86 1.50 6.48
C ILE A 45 -9.10 2.37 5.25
N LEU A 46 -9.43 1.77 4.09
CA LEU A 46 -9.74 2.51 2.87
C LEU A 46 -11.04 3.32 2.97
N ALA A 47 -12.03 2.80 3.70
CA ALA A 47 -13.27 3.50 3.98
C ALA A 47 -13.10 4.63 5.03
N TYR A 48 -11.98 4.65 5.76
CA TYR A 48 -11.74 5.63 6.81
C TYR A 48 -11.44 7.01 6.23
N ASP A 49 -12.39 7.93 6.33
CA ASP A 49 -12.20 9.30 5.88
C ASP A 49 -11.36 10.12 6.87
N THR A 50 -10.40 10.87 6.33
CA THR A 50 -9.50 11.74 7.09
C THR A 50 -9.61 13.21 6.65
N ALA A 51 -10.52 13.54 5.72
CA ALA A 51 -10.68 14.90 5.21
C ALA A 51 -11.02 15.93 6.31
N GLY A 52 -11.68 15.50 7.39
CA GLY A 52 -12.00 16.34 8.55
C GLY A 52 -10.87 16.48 9.58
N ASN A 53 -9.76 15.73 9.45
CA ASN A 53 -8.74 15.64 10.48
C ASN A 53 -7.77 16.83 10.38
N LYS A 54 -8.08 17.92 11.08
CA LYS A 54 -7.29 19.17 11.09
C LYS A 54 -6.10 19.16 12.06
N SER A 55 -6.04 18.19 12.98
CA SER A 55 -4.97 18.10 13.98
C SER A 55 -3.83 17.23 13.45
N MET A 56 -2.66 17.84 13.19
CA MET A 56 -1.47 17.13 12.76
C MET A 56 -0.71 16.57 13.97
N VAL A 57 -0.46 15.25 13.98
CA VAL A 57 0.27 14.56 15.04
C VAL A 57 1.60 14.03 14.49
N HIS A 58 2.71 14.53 15.02
CA HIS A 58 4.04 13.99 14.72
C HIS A 58 4.32 12.76 15.58
N ALA A 59 4.11 11.57 15.02
CA ALA A 59 4.46 10.31 15.66
C ALA A 59 5.89 9.88 15.29
N ARG A 60 6.65 9.40 16.28
CA ARG A 60 7.96 8.77 16.06
C ARG A 60 7.78 7.25 16.02
N PHE A 61 8.31 6.61 14.99
CA PHE A 61 8.26 5.15 14.82
C PHE A 61 9.69 4.60 14.68
N ASP A 62 9.86 3.34 15.08
CA ASP A 62 11.10 2.60 14.83
C ASP A 62 11.31 2.39 13.31
N ALA A 63 12.58 2.33 12.88
CA ALA A 63 12.97 2.15 11.50
C ALA A 63 12.33 0.91 10.85
N LYS A 64 12.16 -0.19 11.60
CA LYS A 64 11.47 -1.39 11.10
C LYS A 64 10.01 -1.11 10.79
N THR A 65 9.32 -0.42 11.68
CA THR A 65 7.89 -0.11 11.55
C THR A 65 7.64 0.85 10.38
N VAL A 66 8.49 1.87 10.21
CA VAL A 66 8.43 2.79 9.07
C VAL A 66 8.59 2.03 7.75
N ARG A 67 9.51 1.07 7.68
CA ARG A 67 9.71 0.25 6.49
C ARG A 67 8.46 -0.55 6.14
N THR A 68 7.84 -1.20 7.13
CA THR A 68 6.59 -1.95 6.93
C THR A 68 5.45 -1.05 6.48
N MET A 69 5.30 0.13 7.09
CA MET A 69 4.29 1.11 6.69
C MET A 69 4.49 1.61 5.25
N ASN A 70 5.73 1.85 4.84
CA ASN A 70 6.04 2.23 3.46
C ASN A 70 5.73 1.11 2.47
N GLN A 71 6.07 -0.15 2.81
CA GLN A 71 5.71 -1.31 1.99
C GLN A 71 4.20 -1.47 1.86
N LEU A 72 3.46 -1.26 2.96
CA LEU A 72 2.00 -1.30 2.95
C LEU A 72 1.42 -0.20 2.05
N LYS A 73 1.96 1.02 2.14
CA LYS A 73 1.58 2.13 1.25
C LYS A 73 1.81 1.77 -0.22
N MET A 74 2.96 1.17 -0.56
CA MET A 74 3.25 0.74 -1.93
C MET A 74 2.33 -0.39 -2.43
N ALA A 75 1.92 -1.30 -1.53
CA ALA A 75 1.10 -2.45 -1.90
C ALA A 75 -0.40 -2.14 -2.01
N THR A 76 -0.91 -1.18 -1.23
CA THR A 76 -2.36 -0.92 -1.09
C THR A 76 -2.78 0.50 -1.49
N GLY A 77 -1.82 1.40 -1.69
CA GLY A 77 -2.09 2.83 -1.91
C GLY A 77 -2.57 3.59 -0.67
N ILE A 78 -2.63 2.94 0.50
CA ILE A 78 -3.09 3.56 1.74
C ILE A 78 -2.02 4.53 2.26
N ASP A 79 -2.41 5.77 2.51
CA ASP A 79 -1.53 6.74 3.15
C ASP A 79 -1.24 6.40 4.61
N VAL A 80 0.02 6.63 4.99
CA VAL A 80 0.52 6.41 6.35
C VAL A 80 -0.29 7.18 7.39
N THR A 81 -0.67 8.42 7.10
CA THR A 81 -1.48 9.25 8.02
C THR A 81 -2.86 8.65 8.26
N ARG A 82 -3.48 8.09 7.21
CA ARG A 82 -4.78 7.41 7.30
C ARG A 82 -4.67 6.12 8.10
N LEU A 83 -3.62 5.33 7.87
CA LEU A 83 -3.33 4.13 8.67
C LEU A 83 -3.22 4.45 10.16
N VAL A 84 -2.40 5.45 10.51
CA VAL A 84 -2.17 5.82 11.92
C VAL A 84 -3.44 6.34 12.56
N SER A 85 -4.19 7.20 11.86
CA SER A 85 -5.45 7.76 12.38
C SER A 85 -6.49 6.67 12.62
N PHE A 86 -6.61 5.71 11.69
CA PHE A 86 -7.49 4.55 11.85
C PHE A 86 -7.04 3.68 13.04
N ALA A 87 -5.75 3.36 13.14
CA ALA A 87 -5.22 2.50 14.19
C ALA A 87 -5.48 3.06 15.59
N VAL A 88 -5.27 4.37 15.79
CA VAL A 88 -5.52 5.03 17.07
C VAL A 88 -7.01 4.97 17.42
N LYS A 89 -7.90 5.29 16.49
CA LYS A 89 -9.35 5.21 16.72
C LYS A 89 -9.78 3.77 17.04
N HIS A 90 -9.33 2.82 16.24
CA HIS A 90 -9.63 1.40 16.42
C HIS A 90 -9.15 0.90 17.78
N LEU A 91 -7.98 1.35 18.25
CA LEU A 91 -7.46 1.02 19.58
C LEU A 91 -8.38 1.54 20.69
N PHE A 92 -8.82 2.79 20.63
CA PHE A 92 -9.77 3.34 21.61
C PHE A 92 -11.15 2.67 21.58
N ASP A 93 -11.58 2.17 20.42
CA ASP A 93 -12.86 1.50 20.28
C ASP A 93 -12.81 0.03 20.73
N THR A 94 -11.65 -0.64 20.56
CA THR A 94 -11.46 -2.04 20.97
C THR A 94 -11.09 -2.17 22.45
N CYS A 95 -10.40 -1.18 23.02
CA CYS A 95 -9.91 -1.20 24.40
C CYS A 95 -10.65 -0.16 25.26
N PRO A 96 -11.82 -0.52 25.86
CA PRO A 96 -12.58 0.40 26.70
C PRO A 96 -11.85 0.81 27.98
N GLU A 97 -10.86 0.02 28.42
CA GLU A 97 -9.99 0.34 29.55
C GLU A 97 -9.34 1.72 29.42
N LEU A 98 -8.88 2.08 28.22
CA LEU A 98 -8.29 3.41 27.95
C LEU A 98 -9.31 4.53 28.22
N LYS A 99 -10.57 4.33 27.83
CA LYS A 99 -11.65 5.30 28.09
C LYS A 99 -11.96 5.38 29.59
N THR A 100 -11.87 4.28 30.32
CA THR A 100 -12.07 4.26 31.77
C THR A 100 -10.96 4.99 32.52
N THR A 101 -9.69 4.78 32.16
CA THR A 101 -8.55 5.51 32.74
C THR A 101 -8.68 7.03 32.51
N ILE A 102 -9.12 7.45 31.32
CA ILE A 102 -9.38 8.87 31.03
C ILE A 102 -10.50 9.41 31.93
N LYS A 103 -11.60 8.67 32.10
CA LYS A 103 -12.71 9.08 32.98
C LYS A 103 -12.27 9.25 34.44
N GLN A 104 -11.48 8.30 34.95
CA GLN A 104 -10.95 8.36 36.32
C GLN A 104 -10.02 9.57 36.51
N PHE A 105 -9.19 9.89 35.51
CA PHE A 105 -8.33 11.06 35.56
C PHE A 105 -9.15 12.37 35.61
N ILE A 106 -10.16 12.52 34.74
CA ILE A 106 -11.01 13.71 34.72
C ILE A 106 -11.72 13.91 36.06
N GLN A 107 -12.32 12.84 36.63
CA GLN A 107 -13.00 12.91 37.93
C GLN A 107 -12.08 13.31 39.08
N ASN A 108 -10.80 12.95 39.02
CA ASN A 108 -9.82 13.30 40.05
C ASN A 108 -9.22 14.71 39.87
N THR A 109 -9.41 15.36 38.71
CA THR A 109 -8.83 16.68 38.41
C THR A 109 -9.83 17.82 38.68
N GLU A 110 -11.09 17.52 38.95
CA GLU A 110 -12.15 18.50 39.31
C GLU A 110 -12.25 18.76 40.85
N LEU A 111 -11.20 18.45 41.62
CA LEU A 111 -11.07 18.75 43.06
C LEU A 111 -10.18 19.98 43.30
#